data_AF-A0A933G0I9-F1
#
_entry.id   AF-A0A933G0I9-F1
#
_cell.length_a   1.000
_cell.length_b   1.000
_cell.length_c   1.000
_cell.angle_alpha   90.00
_cell.angle_beta   90.00
_cell.angle_gamma   90.00
#
_symmetry.space_group_name_H-M   'P 1'
#
loop_
_entity.id
_entity.type
_entity.pdbx_description
1 polymer ?
#
loop_
_entity_poly.entity_id
_entity_poly.type
_entity_poly.pdbx_seq_one_letter_code
_entity_poly.pdbx_strand_id
1 'polypeptide(L)'
;MARPRYADILTPREWEVLGLVRRGYSNREIGGRLGISPGGAKYHVAEILGKLGAGSRQDVALLRLSDEGERAPFAPHWRPRAPLCQNQAVDNRPIGYFDSGVGGLTIWRATKKLLPRESLVFLADSGHVPYGEKSTHELRDLTARIVRFLLTQDVKLVAVACNTATVHCIGHLRETFPDLPFVGVVPVVKTLARRTHTGTIAVLSTPATAGSPYLSGLIEEFAPDKRVINIGCDGLEDLVESG
;
A
#
# COMPACT_ATOMS: atom_id res chain seq x y z
N MET A 1 18.34 -20.27 9.81
CA MET A 1 18.15 -19.61 8.50
C MET A 1 16.68 -19.79 8.13
N ALA A 2 15.72 -19.01 8.63
CA ALA A 2 15.37 -17.60 8.41
C ALA A 2 14.73 -17.35 7.02
N ARG A 3 13.38 -17.28 7.01
CA ARG A 3 12.50 -16.94 5.87
C ARG A 3 12.91 -15.61 5.21
N PRO A 4 12.76 -15.46 3.89
CA PRO A 4 13.01 -14.20 3.21
C PRO A 4 11.78 -13.28 3.24
N ARG A 5 12.06 -11.98 3.17
CA ARG A 5 11.34 -10.88 3.82
C ARG A 5 10.40 -10.05 2.94
N TYR A 6 10.12 -10.39 1.68
CA TYR A 6 9.33 -9.53 0.80
C TYR A 6 8.39 -10.27 -0.17
N ALA A 7 7.13 -9.86 -0.22
CA ALA A 7 6.17 -10.28 -1.25
C ALA A 7 6.58 -9.63 -2.58
N ASP A 8 7.51 -10.29 -3.29
CA ASP A 8 7.87 -10.21 -4.72
C ASP A 8 9.12 -11.07 -5.03
N ILE A 9 9.46 -12.03 -4.15
CA ILE A 9 10.68 -12.85 -4.27
C ILE A 9 10.62 -13.82 -5.47
N LEU A 10 9.43 -14.31 -5.80
CA LEU A 10 9.22 -15.26 -6.89
C LEU A 10 8.52 -14.59 -8.07
N THR A 11 8.96 -14.92 -9.27
CA THR A 11 8.30 -14.53 -10.51
C THR A 11 6.90 -15.17 -10.61
N PRO A 12 5.98 -14.63 -11.43
CA PRO A 12 4.66 -15.24 -11.64
C PRO A 12 4.73 -16.73 -12.00
N ARG A 13 5.72 -17.10 -12.83
CA ARG A 13 5.94 -18.48 -13.24
C ARG A 13 6.42 -19.38 -12.10
N GLU A 14 7.27 -18.85 -11.22
CA GLU A 14 7.73 -19.56 -10.03
C GLU A 14 6.61 -19.74 -9.00
N TRP A 15 5.67 -18.80 -8.90
CA TRP A 15 4.47 -18.95 -8.08
C TRP A 15 3.57 -20.10 -8.56
N GLU A 16 3.35 -20.23 -9.87
CA GLU A 16 2.61 -21.35 -10.44
C GLU A 16 3.29 -22.69 -10.12
N VAL A 17 4.61 -22.77 -10.31
CA VAL A 17 5.42 -23.96 -9.99
C VAL A 17 5.34 -24.27 -8.49
N LEU A 18 5.46 -23.28 -7.61
CA LEU A 18 5.35 -23.44 -6.16
C LEU A 18 3.97 -23.99 -5.74
N GLY A 19 2.89 -23.51 -6.36
CA GLY A 19 1.54 -24.03 -6.12
C GLY A 19 1.42 -25.52 -6.41
N LEU A 20 2.08 -26.00 -7.48
CA LEU A 20 2.09 -27.42 -7.84
C LEU A 20 3.04 -28.23 -6.95
N VAL A 21 4.18 -27.67 -6.52
CA VAL A 21 5.08 -28.29 -5.55
C VAL A 21 4.35 -28.55 -4.22
N ARG A 22 3.59 -27.57 -3.72
CA ARG A 22 2.79 -27.68 -2.49
C ARG A 22 1.70 -28.76 -2.56
N ARG A 23 1.20 -29.06 -3.76
CA ARG A 23 0.23 -30.14 -4.02
C ARG A 23 0.89 -31.50 -4.24
N GLY A 24 2.21 -31.60 -4.10
CA GLY A 24 2.95 -32.86 -4.17
C GLY A 24 3.29 -33.34 -5.58
N TYR A 25 3.04 -32.55 -6.64
CA TYR A 25 3.36 -32.95 -8.01
C TYR A 25 4.87 -33.12 -8.21
N SER A 26 5.30 -34.02 -9.07
CA SER A 26 6.70 -34.20 -9.51
C SER A 26 7.11 -33.19 -10.59
N ASN A 27 8.41 -33.05 -10.86
CA ASN A 27 8.89 -32.14 -11.93
C ASN A 27 8.36 -32.52 -13.31
N ARG A 28 8.13 -33.82 -13.58
CA ARG A 28 7.55 -34.28 -14.85
C ARG A 28 6.10 -33.85 -14.99
N GLU A 29 5.31 -33.97 -13.94
CA GLU A 29 3.90 -33.57 -13.92
C GLU A 29 3.74 -32.05 -13.95
N ILE A 30 4.61 -31.32 -13.25
CA ILE A 30 4.67 -29.85 -13.34
C ILE A 30 4.96 -29.42 -14.78
N GLY A 31 5.95 -30.06 -15.42
CA GLY A 31 6.28 -29.79 -16.81
C GLY A 31 5.08 -30.01 -17.73
N GLY A 32 4.40 -31.14 -17.61
CA GLY A 32 3.20 -31.46 -18.39
C GLY A 32 2.06 -30.46 -18.18
N ARG A 33 1.82 -30.03 -16.94
CA ARG A 33 0.73 -29.09 -16.60
C ARG A 33 1.02 -27.66 -17.05
N LEU A 34 2.28 -27.24 -17.04
CA LEU A 34 2.68 -25.88 -17.38
C LEU A 34 3.15 -25.73 -18.82
N GLY A 35 3.21 -26.82 -19.60
CA GLY A 35 3.71 -26.80 -20.98
C GLY A 35 5.21 -26.53 -21.07
N ILE A 36 6.00 -26.98 -20.09
CA ILE A 36 7.47 -26.84 -20.06
C ILE A 36 8.14 -28.20 -19.93
N SER A 37 9.43 -28.26 -20.28
CA SER A 37 10.19 -29.50 -20.12
C SER A 37 10.34 -29.88 -18.63
N PRO A 38 10.50 -31.17 -18.30
CA PRO A 38 10.81 -31.60 -16.93
C PRO A 38 12.09 -30.93 -16.37
N GLY A 39 13.05 -30.62 -17.25
CA GLY A 39 14.25 -29.86 -16.90
C GLY A 39 13.94 -28.39 -16.54
N GLY A 40 13.03 -27.74 -17.26
CA GLY A 40 12.56 -26.39 -16.94
C GLY A 40 11.82 -26.33 -15.61
N ALA A 41 10.98 -27.33 -15.31
CA ALA A 41 10.35 -27.47 -14.00
C ALA A 41 11.38 -27.66 -12.88
N LYS A 42 12.41 -28.50 -13.10
CA LYS A 42 13.51 -28.69 -12.15
C LYS A 42 14.27 -27.38 -11.87
N TYR A 43 14.53 -26.60 -12.92
CA TYR A 43 15.20 -25.30 -12.80
C TYR A 43 14.39 -24.32 -11.94
N HIS A 44 13.10 -24.13 -12.24
CA HIS A 44 12.24 -23.25 -11.44
C HIS A 44 12.13 -23.70 -9.98
N VAL A 45 12.06 -25.00 -9.71
CA VAL A 45 12.06 -25.50 -8.33
C VAL A 45 13.35 -25.13 -7.61
N ALA A 46 14.51 -25.28 -8.25
CA ALA A 46 15.79 -24.90 -7.65
C ALA A 46 15.89 -23.39 -7.37
N GLU A 47 15.44 -22.55 -8.31
CA GLU A 47 15.35 -21.10 -8.12
C GLU A 47 14.44 -20.73 -6.95
N ILE A 48 13.26 -21.38 -6.84
CA ILE A 48 12.33 -21.18 -5.73
C ILE A 48 12.98 -21.55 -4.40
N LEU A 49 13.67 -22.69 -4.32
CA LEU A 49 14.37 -23.11 -3.09
C LEU A 49 15.42 -22.08 -2.67
N GLY A 50 16.24 -21.62 -3.61
CA GLY A 50 17.28 -20.61 -3.34
C GLY A 50 16.70 -19.28 -2.90
N LYS A 51 15.68 -18.79 -3.61
CA LYS A 51 14.99 -17.53 -3.33
C LYS A 51 14.23 -17.55 -2.01
N LEU A 52 13.65 -18.69 -1.64
CA LEU A 52 12.94 -18.88 -0.37
C LEU A 52 13.85 -19.32 0.78
N GLY A 53 15.16 -19.51 0.54
CA GLY A 53 16.12 -19.95 1.54
C GLY A 53 15.79 -21.32 2.15
N ALA A 54 15.17 -22.20 1.38
CA ALA A 54 14.70 -23.49 1.83
C ALA A 54 15.65 -24.62 1.42
N GLY A 55 15.91 -25.56 2.33
CA GLY A 55 16.88 -26.64 2.13
C GLY A 55 16.35 -27.77 1.23
N SER A 56 15.03 -27.93 1.17
CA SER A 56 14.40 -29.01 0.41
C SER A 56 13.06 -28.63 -0.22
N ARG A 57 12.64 -29.42 -1.22
CA ARG A 57 11.31 -29.31 -1.83
C ARG A 57 10.18 -29.52 -0.81
N GLN A 58 10.39 -30.39 0.17
CA GLN A 58 9.42 -30.66 1.23
C GLN A 58 9.30 -29.44 2.16
N ASP A 59 10.42 -28.77 2.46
CA ASP A 59 10.44 -27.56 3.28
C ASP A 59 9.57 -26.47 2.64
N VAL A 60 9.71 -26.27 1.32
CA VAL A 60 8.92 -25.28 0.57
C VAL A 60 7.45 -25.66 0.44
N ALA A 61 7.14 -26.96 0.34
CA ALA A 61 5.76 -27.43 0.35
C ALA A 61 5.06 -27.16 1.69
N LEU A 62 5.81 -27.24 2.80
CA LEU A 62 5.32 -27.04 4.18
C LEU A 62 5.36 -25.58 4.65
N LEU A 63 6.07 -24.69 3.96
CA LEU A 63 6.06 -23.26 4.24
C LEU A 63 4.62 -22.74 4.14
N ARG A 64 3.92 -22.61 5.26
CA ARG A 64 2.66 -21.86 5.34
C ARG A 64 2.98 -20.37 5.22
N LEU A 65 2.94 -19.84 4.01
CA LEU A 65 2.59 -18.43 3.84
C LEU A 65 1.22 -18.32 4.52
N SER A 66 1.14 -17.57 5.60
CA SER A 66 -0.01 -17.51 6.50
C SER A 66 -1.28 -17.22 5.71
N ASP A 67 -2.10 -18.23 5.51
CA ASP A 67 -3.50 -18.09 5.11
C ASP A 67 -4.36 -18.22 6.38
N GLU A 68 -5.06 -17.12 6.66
CA GLU A 68 -6.17 -16.92 7.60
C GLU A 68 -5.84 -16.87 9.10
N GLY A 69 -5.99 -15.66 9.67
CA GLY A 69 -6.02 -15.49 11.12
C GLY A 69 -5.68 -14.11 11.69
N GLU A 70 -5.14 -13.18 10.91
CA GLU A 70 -5.07 -11.75 11.28
C GLU A 70 -4.65 -11.00 10.01
N ARG A 71 -5.59 -10.27 9.40
CA ARG A 71 -5.27 -9.47 8.21
C ARG A 71 -4.28 -8.40 8.63
N ALA A 72 -3.06 -8.43 8.10
CA ALA A 72 -2.19 -7.25 8.13
C ALA A 72 -3.02 -6.07 7.57
N PRO A 73 -3.26 -4.99 8.34
CA PRO A 73 -4.20 -3.92 7.95
C PRO A 73 -3.85 -3.21 6.64
N PHE A 74 -2.67 -3.52 6.09
CA PHE A 74 -2.01 -2.83 4.98
C PHE A 74 -1.77 -3.71 3.76
N ALA A 75 -2.22 -4.97 3.77
CA ALA A 75 -2.17 -5.78 2.55
C ALA A 75 -3.11 -5.15 1.51
N PRO A 76 -2.62 -4.73 0.33
CA PRO A 76 -3.49 -4.19 -0.70
C PRO A 76 -4.48 -5.27 -1.13
N HIS A 77 -5.77 -5.06 -0.90
CA HIS A 77 -6.84 -5.85 -1.54
C HIS A 77 -7.01 -5.46 -3.02
N TRP A 78 -6.29 -4.43 -3.49
CA TRP A 78 -6.21 -4.10 -4.90
C TRP A 78 -5.49 -5.23 -5.64
N ARG A 79 -6.26 -6.05 -6.36
CA ARG A 79 -5.74 -6.85 -7.45
C ARG A 79 -5.80 -5.98 -8.70
N PRO A 80 -4.66 -5.59 -9.31
CA PRO A 80 -4.71 -4.96 -10.61
C PRO A 80 -5.51 -5.86 -11.56
N ARG A 81 -6.53 -5.30 -12.21
CA ARG A 81 -7.18 -5.97 -13.35
C ARG A 81 -6.11 -6.10 -14.44
N ALA A 82 -5.51 -7.29 -14.55
CA ALA A 82 -4.53 -7.68 -15.57
C ALA A 82 -3.22 -6.85 -15.53
N PRO A 83 -2.10 -7.35 -16.10
CA PRO A 83 -0.88 -6.56 -16.22
C PRO A 83 -1.15 -5.29 -17.05
N LEU A 84 -0.81 -4.12 -16.49
CA LEU A 84 -0.92 -2.78 -17.10
C LEU A 84 -0.11 -2.60 -18.41
N CYS A 85 0.41 -3.68 -18.99
CA CYS A 85 1.30 -3.68 -20.16
C CYS A 85 0.77 -4.62 -21.27
N GLN A 86 -0.54 -4.68 -21.46
CA GLN A 86 -1.12 -5.27 -22.67
C GLN A 86 -2.12 -4.29 -23.28
N ASN A 87 -1.63 -3.47 -24.21
CA ASN A 87 -2.40 -2.74 -25.22
C ASN A 87 -3.71 -2.06 -24.75
N GLN A 88 -3.71 -1.47 -23.55
CA GLN A 88 -4.83 -0.65 -23.08
C GLN A 88 -4.70 0.77 -23.62
N ALA A 89 -5.79 1.29 -24.18
CA ALA A 89 -5.90 2.71 -24.51
C ALA A 89 -5.55 3.56 -23.28
N VAL A 90 -4.83 4.66 -23.49
CA VAL A 90 -4.44 5.59 -22.42
C VAL A 90 -5.71 6.14 -21.76
N ASP A 91 -5.90 5.86 -20.47
CA ASP A 91 -7.02 6.40 -19.69
C ASP A 91 -6.73 7.87 -19.34
N ASN A 92 -7.34 8.80 -20.09
CA ASN A 92 -7.14 10.24 -19.94
C ASN A 92 -8.00 10.89 -18.85
N ARG A 93 -8.81 10.10 -18.13
CA ARG A 93 -9.59 10.58 -16.99
C ARG A 93 -8.70 11.13 -15.88
N PRO A 94 -9.15 12.15 -15.12
CA PRO A 94 -8.33 12.78 -14.10
C PRO A 94 -8.02 11.87 -12.90
N ILE A 95 -6.93 12.17 -12.20
CA ILE A 95 -6.67 11.66 -10.86
C ILE A 95 -7.30 12.64 -9.86
N GLY A 96 -8.20 12.13 -9.02
CA GLY A 96 -8.82 12.91 -7.94
C GLY A 96 -7.91 12.94 -6.71
N TYR A 97 -7.76 14.11 -6.10
CA TYR A 97 -7.05 14.31 -4.84
C TYR A 97 -8.01 14.93 -3.85
N PHE A 98 -7.92 14.52 -2.59
CA PHE A 98 -8.55 15.29 -1.51
C PHE A 98 -7.70 15.37 -0.26
N ASP A 99 -7.87 16.48 0.45
CA ASP A 99 -7.28 16.76 1.75
C ASP A 99 -8.29 17.48 2.66
N SER A 100 -8.06 17.48 3.97
CA SER A 100 -8.90 18.23 4.90
C SER A 100 -8.74 19.73 4.70
N GLY A 101 -7.55 20.18 4.31
CA GLY A 101 -7.25 21.59 4.04
C GLY A 101 -6.47 21.75 2.73
N VAL A 102 -5.52 22.68 2.73
CA VAL A 102 -4.70 23.01 1.55
C VAL A 102 -3.33 22.30 1.55
N GLY A 103 -2.96 21.61 2.63
CA GLY A 103 -1.67 20.93 2.77
C GLY A 103 -1.38 19.91 1.65
N GLY A 104 -2.42 19.23 1.18
CA GLY A 104 -2.37 18.27 0.08
C GLY A 104 -1.94 18.85 -1.27
N LEU A 105 -1.95 20.18 -1.43
CA LEU A 105 -1.41 20.85 -2.62
C LEU A 105 0.08 20.57 -2.82
N THR A 106 0.82 20.26 -1.75
CA THR A 106 2.24 19.87 -1.85
C THR A 106 2.40 18.58 -2.66
N ILE A 107 1.55 17.58 -2.41
CA ILE A 107 1.53 16.29 -3.12
C ILE A 107 1.00 16.48 -4.53
N TRP A 108 -0.04 17.31 -4.70
CA TRP A 108 -0.57 17.66 -6.03
C TRP A 108 0.52 18.29 -6.92
N ARG A 109 1.26 19.27 -6.39
CA ARG A 109 2.36 19.95 -7.11
C ARG A 109 3.47 18.97 -7.48
N ALA A 110 3.88 18.12 -6.54
CA ALA A 110 4.89 17.09 -6.79
C ALA A 110 4.44 16.10 -7.88
N THR A 111 3.17 15.69 -7.83
CA THR A 111 2.57 14.81 -8.85
C THR A 111 2.59 15.48 -10.22
N LYS A 112 2.14 16.74 -10.33
CA LYS A 112 2.11 17.44 -11.62
C LYS A 112 3.50 17.58 -12.25
N LYS A 113 4.55 17.72 -11.43
CA LYS A 113 5.94 17.73 -11.89
C LYS A 113 6.41 16.36 -12.41
N LEU A 114 6.05 15.28 -11.73
CA LEU A 114 6.46 13.91 -12.09
C LEU A 114 5.62 13.33 -13.25
N LEU A 115 4.35 13.71 -13.32
CA LEU A 115 3.35 13.23 -14.28
C LEU A 115 2.69 14.42 -15.00
N PRO A 116 3.43 15.15 -15.85
CA PRO A 116 2.95 16.40 -16.46
C PRO A 116 1.74 16.21 -17.39
N ARG A 117 1.59 15.01 -17.97
CA ARG A 117 0.50 14.65 -18.88
C ARG A 117 -0.79 14.23 -18.17
N GLU A 118 -0.76 14.02 -16.86
CA GLU A 118 -1.95 13.66 -16.11
C GLU A 118 -2.83 14.89 -15.82
N SER A 119 -4.13 14.69 -15.97
CA SER A 119 -5.16 15.61 -15.52
C SER A 119 -5.44 15.37 -14.04
N LEU A 120 -5.52 16.43 -13.24
CA LEU A 120 -5.65 16.32 -11.79
C LEU A 120 -6.85 17.17 -11.33
N VAL A 121 -7.68 16.61 -10.46
CA VAL A 121 -8.75 17.32 -9.74
C VAL A 121 -8.41 17.32 -8.26
N PHE A 122 -8.55 18.45 -7.57
CA PHE A 122 -8.23 18.57 -6.15
C PHE A 122 -9.43 19.15 -5.39
N LEU A 123 -9.76 18.53 -4.26
CA LEU A 123 -10.78 19.02 -3.32
C LEU A 123 -10.14 19.23 -1.94
N ALA A 124 -10.18 20.47 -1.45
CA ALA A 124 -9.92 20.78 -0.04
C ALA A 124 -11.25 20.82 0.72
N ASP A 125 -11.37 20.05 1.79
CA ASP A 125 -12.55 20.06 2.65
C ASP A 125 -12.44 21.06 3.81
N SER A 126 -11.99 22.28 3.50
CA SER A 126 -11.71 23.33 4.49
C SER A 126 -12.91 23.68 5.36
N GLY A 127 -14.14 23.43 4.88
CA GLY A 127 -15.37 23.64 5.65
C GLY A 127 -15.58 22.69 6.83
N HIS A 128 -14.80 21.61 6.93
CA HIS A 128 -14.89 20.62 8.00
C HIS A 128 -13.55 20.40 8.73
N VAL A 129 -12.60 21.32 8.60
CA VAL A 129 -11.37 21.34 9.44
C VAL A 129 -11.74 21.63 10.90
N PRO A 130 -10.99 21.11 11.89
CA PRO A 130 -9.90 20.13 11.76
C PRO A 130 -10.43 18.70 11.68
N TYR A 131 -9.76 17.86 10.88
CA TYR A 131 -10.07 16.43 10.81
C TYR A 131 -9.54 15.66 12.02
N GLY A 132 -8.47 16.16 12.67
CA GLY A 132 -7.84 15.49 13.82
C GLY A 132 -8.75 15.37 15.04
N GLU A 133 -9.75 16.24 15.17
CA GLU A 133 -10.68 16.25 16.31
C GLU A 133 -11.93 15.39 16.08
N LYS A 134 -12.14 14.91 14.85
CA LYS A 134 -13.36 14.23 14.44
C LYS A 134 -13.35 12.75 14.79
N SER A 135 -14.53 12.21 15.05
CA SER A 135 -14.68 10.78 15.26
C SER A 135 -14.39 10.00 13.97
N THR A 136 -13.96 8.75 14.09
CA THR A 136 -13.72 7.89 12.92
C THR A 136 -14.99 7.70 12.06
N HIS A 137 -16.18 7.66 12.68
CA HIS A 137 -17.45 7.57 11.95
C HIS A 137 -17.69 8.82 11.09
N GLU A 138 -17.56 9.99 11.70
CA GLU A 138 -17.73 11.28 11.01
C GLU A 138 -16.73 11.45 9.85
N LEU A 139 -15.47 11.09 10.07
CA LEU A 139 -14.46 11.11 9.01
C LEU A 139 -14.78 10.16 7.86
N ARG A 140 -15.33 8.97 8.13
CA ARG A 140 -15.78 8.04 7.09
C ARG A 140 -16.92 8.64 6.25
N ASP A 141 -17.90 9.27 6.90
CA ASP A 141 -19.02 9.91 6.18
C ASP A 141 -18.57 11.10 5.33
N LEU A 142 -17.70 11.95 5.87
CA LEU A 142 -17.11 13.08 5.17
C LEU A 142 -16.33 12.61 3.93
N THR A 143 -15.38 11.70 4.13
CA THR A 143 -14.52 11.20 3.05
C THR A 143 -15.32 10.44 1.99
N ALA A 144 -16.36 9.69 2.37
CA ALA A 144 -17.25 9.04 1.40
C ALA A 144 -18.05 10.06 0.56
N ARG A 145 -18.50 11.18 1.14
CA ARG A 145 -19.14 12.28 0.39
C ARG A 145 -18.17 12.93 -0.60
N ILE A 146 -16.93 13.16 -0.19
CA ILE A 146 -15.87 13.69 -1.05
C ILE A 146 -15.60 12.74 -2.23
N VAL A 147 -15.47 11.44 -1.97
CA VAL A 147 -15.25 10.45 -3.04
C VAL A 147 -16.42 10.40 -4.01
N ARG A 148 -17.67 10.45 -3.51
CA ARG A 148 -18.87 10.54 -4.37
C ARG A 148 -18.82 11.79 -5.26
N PHE A 149 -18.41 12.93 -4.73
CA PHE A 149 -18.21 14.14 -5.53
C PHE A 149 -17.11 13.94 -6.59
N LEU A 150 -15.94 13.41 -6.22
CA LEU A 150 -14.85 13.16 -7.18
C LEU A 150 -15.25 12.19 -8.30
N LEU A 151 -16.10 11.20 -8.02
CA LEU A 151 -16.67 10.32 -9.04
C LEU A 151 -17.53 11.08 -10.07
N THR A 152 -18.23 12.16 -9.67
CA THR A 152 -18.95 13.02 -10.64
C THR A 152 -18.01 13.77 -11.59
N GLN A 153 -16.72 13.86 -11.25
CA GLN A 153 -15.67 14.46 -12.08
C GLN A 153 -14.97 13.42 -12.96
N ASP A 154 -15.53 12.21 -13.05
CA ASP A 154 -15.05 11.07 -13.85
C ASP A 154 -13.58 10.71 -13.57
N VAL A 155 -13.19 10.63 -12.30
CA VAL A 155 -11.82 10.27 -11.92
C VAL A 155 -11.51 8.79 -12.13
N LYS A 156 -10.29 8.46 -12.58
CA LYS A 156 -9.81 7.07 -12.70
C LYS A 156 -9.21 6.50 -11.42
N LEU A 157 -8.82 7.36 -10.48
CA LEU A 157 -8.14 7.01 -9.23
C LEU A 157 -8.34 8.15 -8.23
N VAL A 158 -8.42 7.81 -6.94
CA VAL A 158 -8.44 8.79 -5.84
C VAL A 158 -7.17 8.68 -4.99
N ALA A 159 -6.46 9.79 -4.84
CA ALA A 159 -5.34 9.98 -3.94
C ALA A 159 -5.82 10.70 -2.67
N VAL A 160 -5.83 9.99 -1.54
CA VAL A 160 -6.08 10.56 -0.22
C VAL A 160 -4.81 11.27 0.22
N ALA A 161 -4.78 12.60 0.12
CA ALA A 161 -3.61 13.43 0.41
C ALA A 161 -3.53 13.85 1.89
N CYS A 162 -4.59 13.63 2.66
CA CYS A 162 -4.61 13.82 4.12
C CYS A 162 -4.04 12.60 4.85
N ASN A 163 -3.04 12.79 5.72
CA ASN A 163 -2.53 11.71 6.58
C ASN A 163 -3.61 11.18 7.53
N THR A 164 -4.34 12.08 8.20
CA THR A 164 -5.44 11.72 9.12
C THR A 164 -6.51 10.90 8.38
N ALA A 165 -6.99 11.36 7.22
CA ALA A 165 -7.99 10.61 6.45
C ALA A 165 -7.44 9.27 5.92
N THR A 166 -6.16 9.21 5.53
CA THR A 166 -5.57 7.93 5.09
C THR A 166 -5.56 6.93 6.23
N VAL A 167 -5.06 7.34 7.40
CA VAL A 167 -4.95 6.52 8.61
C VAL A 167 -6.31 5.96 9.05
N HIS A 168 -7.36 6.80 9.07
CA HIS A 168 -8.64 6.43 9.66
C HIS A 168 -9.68 5.90 8.66
N CYS A 169 -9.58 6.26 7.37
CA CYS A 169 -10.66 6.06 6.41
C CYS A 169 -10.30 5.23 5.19
N ILE A 170 -9.02 5.08 4.81
CA ILE A 170 -8.69 4.47 3.51
C ILE A 170 -9.19 3.02 3.37
N GLY A 171 -9.15 2.23 4.46
CA GLY A 171 -9.68 0.87 4.49
C GLY A 171 -11.19 0.86 4.19
N HIS A 172 -11.94 1.72 4.86
CA HIS A 172 -13.38 1.87 4.67
C HIS A 172 -13.74 2.38 3.27
N LEU A 173 -13.00 3.35 2.73
CA LEU A 173 -13.22 3.86 1.38
C LEU A 173 -13.05 2.76 0.33
N ARG A 174 -12.03 1.94 0.50
CA ARG A 174 -11.76 0.81 -0.38
C ARG A 174 -12.82 -0.29 -0.31
N GLU A 175 -13.39 -0.54 0.87
CA GLU A 175 -14.53 -1.45 1.03
C GLU A 175 -15.81 -0.89 0.40
N THR A 176 -16.03 0.42 0.53
CA THR A 176 -17.22 1.12 0.04
C THR A 176 -17.21 1.30 -1.48
N PHE A 177 -16.03 1.50 -2.08
CA PHE A 177 -15.84 1.74 -3.52
C PHE A 177 -14.83 0.72 -4.10
N PRO A 178 -15.18 -0.58 -4.19
CA PRO A 178 -14.24 -1.65 -4.53
C PRO A 178 -13.66 -1.56 -5.95
N ASP A 179 -14.37 -0.91 -6.88
CA ASP A 179 -13.91 -0.73 -8.27
C ASP A 179 -13.05 0.53 -8.47
N LEU A 180 -12.93 1.39 -7.45
CA LEU A 180 -12.15 2.64 -7.52
C LEU A 180 -10.77 2.44 -6.88
N PRO A 181 -9.67 2.65 -7.63
CA PRO A 181 -8.33 2.60 -7.06
C PRO A 181 -8.09 3.74 -6.05
N PHE A 182 -7.51 3.42 -4.90
CA PHE A 182 -7.11 4.39 -3.88
C PHE A 182 -5.62 4.33 -3.55
N VAL A 183 -4.99 5.49 -3.56
CA VAL A 183 -3.63 5.72 -3.05
C VAL A 183 -3.73 6.60 -1.81
N GLY A 184 -3.19 6.14 -0.70
CA GLY A 184 -3.11 6.94 0.53
C GLY A 184 -1.71 7.49 0.74
N VAL A 185 -1.62 8.62 1.41
CA VAL A 185 -0.36 9.06 2.00
C VAL A 185 -0.18 8.43 3.37
N VAL A 186 1.00 7.86 3.59
CA VAL A 186 1.35 7.29 4.89
C VAL A 186 2.50 8.07 5.48
N PRO A 187 2.59 8.12 6.82
CA PRO A 187 3.80 8.55 7.48
C PRO A 187 5.01 7.86 6.85
N VAL A 188 6.04 8.64 6.47
CA VAL A 188 7.18 8.20 5.64
C VAL A 188 8.16 7.25 6.38
N VAL A 189 7.67 6.53 7.39
CA VAL A 189 8.40 5.60 8.26
C VAL A 189 9.24 4.61 7.45
N LYS A 190 8.64 3.96 6.45
CA LYS A 190 9.34 3.00 5.57
C LYS A 190 10.52 3.62 4.83
N THR A 191 10.33 4.84 4.32
CA THR A 191 11.38 5.55 3.58
C THR A 191 12.49 5.99 4.54
N LEU A 192 12.13 6.51 5.71
CA LEU A 192 13.09 6.95 6.73
C LEU A 192 13.88 5.79 7.32
N ALA A 193 13.25 4.65 7.59
CA ALA A 193 13.91 3.44 8.10
C ALA A 193 15.01 2.93 7.16
N ARG A 194 14.84 3.09 5.85
CA ARG A 194 15.83 2.71 4.83
C ARG A 194 16.96 3.73 4.65
N ARG A 195 16.74 4.99 5.04
CA ARG A 195 17.67 6.10 4.77
C ARG A 195 18.35 6.65 6.01
N THR A 196 17.86 6.35 7.21
CA THR A 196 18.43 6.86 8.46
C THR A 196 19.86 6.36 8.67
N HIS A 197 20.77 7.28 8.98
CA HIS A 197 22.16 6.97 9.32
C HIS A 197 22.34 6.70 10.82
N THR A 198 21.51 7.32 11.67
CA THR A 198 21.60 7.22 13.14
C THR A 198 20.76 6.10 13.72
N GLY A 199 19.89 5.49 12.91
CA GLY A 199 18.89 4.54 13.39
C GLY A 199 17.74 5.18 14.18
N THR A 200 17.72 6.51 14.31
CA THR A 200 16.66 7.26 15.00
C THR A 200 15.79 8.00 14.00
N ILE A 201 14.48 8.00 14.21
CA ILE A 201 13.46 8.65 13.38
C ILE A 201 12.53 9.45 14.30
N ALA A 202 12.20 10.69 13.93
CA ALA A 202 11.12 11.45 14.56
C ALA A 202 9.93 11.54 13.61
N VAL A 203 8.74 11.22 14.10
CA VAL A 203 7.46 11.39 13.38
C VAL A 203 6.67 12.46 14.11
N LEU A 204 6.50 13.61 13.45
CA LEU A 204 5.67 14.71 13.92
C LEU A 204 4.36 14.64 13.13
N SER A 205 3.23 14.58 13.83
CA SER A 205 1.92 14.45 13.20
C SER A 205 0.83 14.99 14.11
N THR A 206 -0.41 15.10 13.61
CA THR A 206 -1.56 15.47 14.44
C THR A 206 -1.72 14.49 15.61
N PRO A 207 -2.27 14.92 16.77
CA PRO A 207 -2.47 14.03 17.92
C PRO A 207 -3.22 12.73 17.56
N ALA A 208 -4.23 12.81 16.70
CA ALA A 208 -4.97 11.64 16.20
C ALA A 208 -4.08 10.66 15.42
N THR A 209 -3.20 11.17 14.55
CA THR A 209 -2.27 10.33 13.77
C THR A 209 -1.22 9.69 14.70
N ALA A 210 -0.66 10.46 15.62
CA ALA A 210 0.35 10.00 16.57
C ALA A 210 -0.18 8.87 17.45
N GLY A 211 -1.42 8.96 17.92
CA GLY A 211 -2.08 7.91 18.72
C GLY A 211 -2.66 6.74 17.93
N SER A 212 -2.56 6.74 16.60
CA SER A 212 -3.29 5.77 15.77
C SER A 212 -2.65 4.37 15.78
N PRO A 213 -3.45 3.28 15.85
CA PRO A 213 -2.96 1.92 15.64
C PRO A 213 -2.29 1.72 14.28
N TYR A 214 -2.70 2.52 13.29
CA TYR A 214 -2.13 2.51 11.94
C TYR A 214 -0.65 2.92 11.95
N LEU A 215 -0.31 4.04 12.59
CA LEU A 215 1.08 4.49 12.67
C LEU A 215 1.94 3.50 13.48
N SER A 216 1.41 2.97 14.58
CA SER A 216 2.10 1.92 15.36
C SER A 216 2.41 0.69 14.51
N GLY A 217 1.42 0.19 13.75
CA GLY A 217 1.64 -0.93 12.84
C GLY A 217 2.67 -0.65 11.74
N LEU A 218 2.69 0.57 11.18
CA LEU A 218 3.72 0.96 10.21
C LEU A 218 5.13 0.98 10.81
N ILE A 219 5.26 1.42 12.07
CA ILE A 219 6.53 1.44 12.79
C ILE A 219 7.01 0.01 13.04
N GLU A 220 6.14 -0.86 13.54
CA GLU A 220 6.45 -2.26 13.79
C GLU A 220 6.84 -3.00 12.51
N GLU A 221 6.13 -2.76 11.40
CA GLU A 221 6.39 -3.43 10.13
C GLU A 221 7.68 -2.94 9.47
N PHE A 222 7.88 -1.62 9.39
CA PHE A 222 8.91 -1.04 8.53
C PHE A 222 10.13 -0.50 9.27
N ALA A 223 10.06 -0.32 10.58
CA ALA A 223 11.14 0.21 11.40
C ALA A 223 11.39 -0.60 12.69
N PRO A 224 11.31 -1.95 12.68
CA PRO A 224 11.39 -2.77 13.90
C PRO A 224 12.75 -2.67 14.61
N ASP A 225 13.80 -2.29 13.90
CA ASP A 225 15.17 -2.13 14.39
C ASP A 225 15.57 -0.67 14.59
N LYS A 226 14.62 0.28 14.49
CA LYS A 226 14.88 1.72 14.61
C LYS A 226 14.26 2.29 15.86
N ARG A 227 14.90 3.33 16.42
CA ARG A 227 14.30 4.14 17.48
C ARG A 227 13.35 5.16 16.85
N VAL A 228 12.04 4.95 16.97
CA VAL A 228 11.04 5.90 16.49
C VAL A 228 10.51 6.75 17.64
N ILE A 229 10.67 8.07 17.53
CA ILE A 229 10.12 9.08 18.45
C ILE A 229 8.85 9.61 17.80
N ASN A 230 7.70 9.27 18.38
CA ASN A 230 6.40 9.68 17.87
C ASN A 230 5.86 10.86 18.68
N ILE A 231 5.60 11.98 18.02
CA ILE A 231 5.20 13.25 18.65
C ILE A 231 3.89 13.72 18.03
N GLY A 232 2.85 13.80 18.87
CA GLY A 232 1.62 14.50 18.54
C GLY A 232 1.83 16.00 18.69
N CYS A 233 1.65 16.75 17.60
CA CYS A 233 1.86 18.18 17.53
C CYS A 233 0.49 18.87 17.43
N ASP A 234 0.00 19.36 18.57
CA ASP A 234 -1.21 20.18 18.62
C ASP A 234 -0.92 21.59 18.10
N GLY A 235 -1.85 22.16 17.31
CA GLY A 235 -1.73 23.51 16.71
C GLY A 235 -0.61 23.72 15.68
N LEU A 236 0.18 22.68 15.32
CA LEU A 236 1.25 22.83 14.31
C LEU A 236 0.69 23.13 12.91
N GLU A 237 -0.47 22.57 12.59
CA GLU A 237 -1.17 22.84 11.32
C GLU A 237 -1.60 24.30 11.21
N ASP A 238 -2.20 24.85 12.27
CA ASP A 238 -2.62 26.25 12.31
C ASP A 238 -1.44 27.21 12.09
N LEU A 239 -0.31 26.92 12.75
CA LEU A 239 0.93 27.71 12.59
C LEU A 239 1.48 27.66 11.16
N VAL A 240 1.38 26.52 10.48
CA VAL A 240 1.83 26.40 9.08
C VAL A 240 0.89 27.15 8.14
N GLU A 241 -0.42 27.15 8.42
CA GLU A 241 -1.41 27.85 7.60
C GLU A 241 -1.44 29.37 7.84
N SER A 242 -1.01 29.85 9.02
CA SER A 242 -0.92 31.29 9.32
C SER A 242 0.28 32.02 8.69
N GLY A 243 1.29 31.28 8.21
CA GLY A 243 2.56 31.83 7.71
C GLY A 243 3.52 32.29 8.80
#